data_AF-A0AA43JSX2-F1
#
_entry.id   AF-A0AA43JSX2-F1
#
_cell.length_a   1.000
_cell.length_b   1.000
_cell.length_c   1.000
_cell.angle_alpha   90.00
_cell.angle_beta   90.00
_cell.angle_gamma   90.00
#
_symmetry.space_group_name_H-M   'P 1'
#
loop_
_entity.id
_entity.type
_entity.pdbx_description
1 polymer ?
#
loop_
_entity_poly.entity_id
_entity_poly.type
_entity_poly.pdbx_seq_one_letter_code
_entity_poly.pdbx_strand_id
1 'polypeptide(L)'
;MNVASAEVEVNVSGELRVRPEMRDNADFNSDKDDKKAFWGSRTRVNVGVKVDDNTSAKIVLQDARYWGELANNVQSGREKEAVDIYEGYFQNNSIGGTPVGIKLGRQALVYGNQRLLGHLGWQDNARTHDALKLMLNLGKVKVDLFTSKEKEDGLVPSDEFN
;
A
#
# COMPACT_ATOMS: atom_id res chain seq x y z
N MET A 1 1.48 -42.40 -16.25
CA MET A 1 0.94 -41.51 -15.21
C MET A 1 1.55 -40.14 -15.47
N ASN A 2 0.83 -39.24 -16.16
CA ASN A 2 1.36 -37.92 -16.48
C ASN A 2 1.19 -37.03 -15.25
N VAL A 3 2.30 -36.68 -14.60
CA VAL A 3 2.31 -35.58 -13.63
C VAL A 3 2.35 -34.32 -14.46
N ALA A 4 1.21 -33.61 -14.58
CA ALA A 4 1.20 -32.28 -15.16
C ALA A 4 2.06 -31.38 -14.26
N SER A 5 3.18 -30.91 -14.80
CA SER A 5 3.99 -29.89 -14.14
C SER A 5 3.19 -28.59 -14.16
N ALA A 6 2.71 -28.12 -13.02
CA ALA A 6 2.16 -26.77 -12.92
C ALA A 6 3.32 -25.78 -13.17
N GLU A 7 3.22 -25.00 -14.24
CA GLU A 7 4.22 -23.98 -14.56
C GLU A 7 4.02 -22.78 -13.62
N VAL A 8 4.97 -22.57 -12.72
CA VAL A 8 4.96 -21.43 -11.80
C VAL A 8 5.45 -20.20 -12.57
N GLU A 9 4.58 -19.21 -12.74
CA GLU A 9 4.93 -17.93 -13.37
C GLU A 9 5.53 -16.99 -12.31
N VAL A 10 6.77 -16.55 -12.52
CA VAL A 10 7.41 -15.51 -11.70
C VAL A 10 7.52 -14.22 -12.51
N ASN A 11 6.99 -13.13 -11.96
CA ASN A 11 7.05 -11.80 -12.56
C ASN A 11 7.86 -10.85 -11.69
N VAL A 12 8.84 -10.17 -12.28
CA VAL A 12 9.62 -9.11 -11.62
C VAL A 12 9.41 -7.82 -12.38
N SER A 13 9.01 -6.76 -11.69
CA SER A 13 8.81 -5.43 -12.28
C SER A 13 9.22 -4.32 -11.33
N GLY A 14 9.46 -3.12 -11.86
CA GLY A 14 9.88 -1.98 -11.07
C GLY A 14 9.11 -0.71 -11.42
N GLU A 15 9.15 0.26 -10.52
CA GLU A 15 8.63 1.61 -10.73
C GLU A 15 9.66 2.63 -10.23
N LEU A 16 9.89 3.68 -11.02
CA LEU A 16 10.63 4.86 -10.59
C LEU A 16 9.80 6.10 -10.91
N ARG A 17 9.62 6.96 -9.91
CA ARG A 17 8.91 8.23 -10.03
C ARG A 17 9.72 9.32 -9.35
N VAL A 18 9.81 10.47 -10.01
CA VAL A 18 10.30 11.73 -9.43
C VAL A 18 9.24 12.79 -9.70
N ARG A 19 8.90 13.59 -8.69
CA ARG A 19 7.88 14.64 -8.79
C ARG A 19 8.31 15.91 -8.04
N PRO A 20 8.65 16.99 -8.76
CA PRO A 20 8.73 18.31 -8.14
C PRO A 20 7.32 18.82 -7.80
N GLU A 21 7.15 19.35 -6.59
CA GLU A 21 5.93 20.03 -6.15
C GLU A 21 6.27 21.40 -5.57
N MET A 22 5.49 22.41 -5.93
CA MET A 22 5.50 23.72 -5.29
C MET A 22 4.09 24.02 -4.79
N ARG A 23 4.01 24.48 -3.54
CA ARG A 23 2.76 24.88 -2.89
C ARG A 23 2.95 26.29 -2.36
N ASP A 24 1.96 27.14 -2.59
CA ASP A 24 1.93 28.54 -2.16
C ASP A 24 0.51 28.81 -1.67
N ASN A 25 0.38 29.38 -0.47
CA ASN A 25 -0.88 29.75 0.15
C ASN A 25 -1.87 28.57 0.25
N ALA A 26 -1.39 27.41 0.73
CA ALA A 26 -2.17 26.20 0.88
C ALA A 26 -3.24 26.31 1.99
N ASP A 27 -3.01 27.17 2.97
CA ASP A 27 -3.97 27.49 4.04
C ASP A 27 -4.89 28.68 3.72
N PHE A 28 -4.71 29.31 2.54
CA PHE A 28 -5.41 30.50 2.08
C PHE A 28 -5.26 31.73 3.01
N ASN A 29 -4.20 31.79 3.81
CA ASN A 29 -3.89 32.91 4.70
C ASN A 29 -2.64 33.67 4.24
N SER A 30 -2.84 34.86 3.66
CA SER A 30 -1.75 35.69 3.16
C SER A 30 -0.81 36.26 4.23
N ASP A 31 -1.17 36.17 5.52
CA ASP A 31 -0.36 36.68 6.63
C ASP A 31 0.68 35.65 7.13
N LYS A 32 0.66 34.42 6.58
CA LYS A 32 1.59 33.34 6.92
C LYS A 32 2.38 32.97 5.66
N ASP A 33 3.70 32.87 5.78
CA ASP A 33 4.52 32.28 4.72
C ASP A 33 4.48 30.77 4.86
N ASP A 34 3.74 30.11 3.97
CA ASP A 34 3.55 28.66 3.94
C ASP A 34 4.09 28.04 2.63
N LYS A 35 4.92 28.78 1.88
CA LYS A 35 5.50 28.32 0.62
C LYS A 35 6.37 27.10 0.83
N LYS A 36 6.14 26.07 0.02
CA LYS A 36 6.90 24.81 0.03
C LYS A 36 7.30 24.47 -1.39
N ALA A 37 8.58 24.11 -1.57
CA ALA A 37 9.07 23.50 -2.79
C ALA A 37 9.85 22.26 -2.40
N PHE A 38 9.57 21.13 -3.03
CA PHE A 38 10.23 19.87 -2.74
C PHE A 38 10.20 18.94 -3.95
N TRP A 39 11.07 17.94 -3.92
CA TRP A 39 11.14 16.86 -4.90
C TRP A 39 10.75 15.56 -4.23
N GLY A 40 9.61 14.99 -4.58
CA GLY A 40 9.25 13.63 -4.22
C GLY A 40 9.97 12.62 -5.11
N SER A 41 10.41 11.51 -4.53
CA SER A 41 10.93 10.36 -5.26
C SER A 41 10.33 9.09 -4.71
N ARG A 42 9.94 8.17 -5.59
CA ARG A 42 9.45 6.84 -5.25
C ARG A 42 10.10 5.79 -6.14
N THR A 43 10.65 4.75 -5.53
CA THR A 43 11.17 3.56 -6.20
C THR A 43 10.46 2.33 -5.66
N ARG A 44 10.00 1.45 -6.54
CA ARG A 44 9.42 0.16 -6.15
C ARG A 44 10.05 -0.98 -6.91
N VAL A 45 10.25 -2.10 -6.21
CA VAL A 45 10.59 -3.39 -6.81
C VAL A 45 9.50 -4.36 -6.42
N ASN A 46 8.87 -4.97 -7.43
CA ASN A 46 7.75 -5.88 -7.29
C ASN A 46 8.18 -7.26 -7.73
N VAL A 47 7.89 -8.26 -6.91
CA VAL A 47 8.05 -9.67 -7.25
C VAL A 47 6.70 -10.35 -7.01
N GLY A 48 6.18 -10.98 -8.07
CA GLY A 48 4.95 -11.75 -8.04
C GLY A 48 5.20 -13.19 -8.44
N VAL A 49 4.49 -14.11 -7.80
CA VAL A 49 4.49 -15.53 -8.14
C VAL A 49 3.05 -15.96 -8.34
N LYS A 50 2.74 -16.61 -9.47
CA LYS A 50 1.48 -17.32 -9.69
C LYS A 50 1.80 -18.81 -9.77
N VAL A 51 1.18 -19.57 -8.88
CA VAL A 51 1.35 -21.03 -8.81
C VAL A 51 0.34 -21.71 -9.73
N ASP A 52 -0.87 -21.16 -9.80
CA ASP A 52 -1.97 -21.60 -10.66
C ASP A 52 -2.94 -20.41 -10.88
N ASP A 53 -4.03 -20.64 -11.61
CA ASP A 53 -5.04 -19.60 -11.92
C ASP A 53 -5.70 -18.97 -10.69
N ASN A 54 -5.72 -19.67 -9.56
CA ASN A 54 -6.33 -19.24 -8.32
C ASN A 54 -5.30 -18.74 -7.30
N THR A 55 -4.08 -19.25 -7.32
CA THR A 55 -3.09 -19.07 -6.26
C THR A 55 -1.94 -18.17 -6.69
N SER A 56 -1.75 -17.09 -5.94
CA SER A 56 -0.66 -16.14 -6.17
C SER A 56 -0.10 -15.54 -4.88
N ALA A 57 1.12 -15.03 -4.95
CA ALA A 57 1.76 -14.25 -3.91
C ALA A 57 2.45 -13.04 -4.52
N LYS A 58 2.54 -11.94 -3.77
CA LYS A 58 3.21 -10.72 -4.21
C LYS A 58 3.94 -10.06 -3.05
N ILE A 59 5.14 -9.59 -3.31
CA ILE A 59 5.89 -8.69 -2.43
C ILE A 59 6.33 -7.45 -3.21
N VAL A 60 6.25 -6.29 -2.57
CA VAL A 60 6.67 -5.01 -3.11
C VAL A 60 7.48 -4.28 -2.07
N LEU A 61 8.74 -4.02 -2.39
CA LEU A 61 9.59 -3.12 -1.62
C LEU A 61 9.44 -1.71 -2.18
N GLN A 62 9.37 -0.72 -1.30
CA GLN A 62 9.25 0.69 -1.66
C GLN A 62 10.26 1.54 -0.90
N ASP A 63 10.90 2.44 -1.62
CA ASP A 63 11.59 3.61 -1.08
C ASP A 63 10.82 4.86 -1.53
N ALA A 64 10.44 5.73 -0.59
CA ALA A 64 9.72 6.98 -0.88
C ALA A 64 10.28 8.11 -0.01
N ARG A 65 10.75 9.20 -0.63
CA ARG A 65 11.44 10.30 0.04
C ARG A 65 11.12 11.65 -0.58
N TYR A 66 11.25 12.70 0.21
CA TYR A 66 11.21 14.08 -0.23
C TYR A 66 12.58 14.74 -0.05
N TRP A 67 13.00 15.54 -1.02
CA TRP A 67 14.28 16.24 -1.04
C TRP A 67 14.09 17.74 -1.25
N GLY A 68 14.98 18.54 -0.69
CA GLY A 68 14.99 20.00 -0.89
C GLY A 68 13.94 20.77 -0.09
N GLU A 69 13.31 20.14 0.91
CA GLU A 69 12.34 20.79 1.78
C GLU A 69 13.04 21.85 2.66
N LEU A 70 12.51 23.07 2.67
CA LEU A 70 12.84 24.04 3.71
C LEU A 70 12.22 23.50 5.01
N ALA A 71 13.10 22.99 5.88
CA ALA A 71 12.81 22.32 7.14
C ALA A 71 11.58 22.90 7.84
N ASN A 72 10.44 22.18 7.80
CA ASN A 72 9.33 22.25 8.77
C ASN A 72 8.13 21.41 8.26
N ASN A 73 8.22 20.08 8.24
CA ASN A 73 7.03 19.21 8.42
C ASN A 73 7.39 17.88 9.06
N VAL A 74 6.45 17.43 9.88
CA VAL A 74 6.40 16.12 10.53
C VAL A 74 6.37 15.05 9.44
N GLN A 75 7.51 14.41 9.22
CA GLN A 75 7.56 13.11 8.57
C GLN A 75 6.61 12.18 9.31
N SER A 76 5.58 11.68 8.63
CA SER A 76 4.80 10.56 9.17
C SER A 76 5.77 9.40 9.47
N GLY A 77 5.52 8.56 10.48
CA GLY A 77 6.50 7.56 10.94
C GLY A 77 7.15 6.70 9.85
N ARG A 78 6.47 6.49 8.71
CA ARG A 78 7.00 5.80 7.52
C ARG A 78 8.04 6.58 6.71
N GLU A 79 8.01 7.91 6.74
CA GLU A 79 8.98 8.78 6.04
C GLU A 79 10.36 8.80 6.71
N LYS A 80 10.46 8.31 7.95
CA LYS A 80 11.74 8.07 8.63
C LYS A 80 12.44 6.80 8.16
N GLU A 81 11.70 5.84 7.61
CA GLU A 81 12.25 4.57 7.13
C GLU A 81 12.56 4.68 5.63
N ALA A 82 13.83 4.53 5.27
CA ALA A 82 14.30 4.69 3.89
C ALA A 82 13.73 3.63 2.93
N VAL A 83 13.39 2.43 3.41
CA VAL A 83 12.84 1.33 2.60
C VAL A 83 11.86 0.53 3.46
N ASP A 84 10.65 0.29 2.97
CA ASP A 84 9.61 -0.51 3.65
C ASP A 84 8.94 -1.49 2.66
N ILE A 85 8.27 -2.51 3.19
CA ILE A 85 7.38 -3.41 2.45
C ILE A 85 6.06 -2.67 2.21
N TYR A 86 5.82 -2.28 0.96
CA TYR A 86 4.58 -1.63 0.54
C TYR A 86 3.43 -2.62 0.45
N GLU A 87 3.62 -3.75 -0.23
CA GLU A 87 2.67 -4.86 -0.29
C GLU A 87 3.39 -6.18 -0.04
N GLY A 88 2.71 -7.13 0.58
CA GLY A 88 3.25 -8.43 0.94
C GLY A 88 2.10 -9.35 1.30
N TYR A 89 1.57 -10.08 0.32
CA TYR A 89 0.38 -10.89 0.52
C TYR A 89 0.40 -12.20 -0.25
N PHE A 90 -0.37 -13.15 0.27
CA PHE A 90 -0.81 -14.36 -0.41
C PHE A 90 -2.29 -14.23 -0.77
N GLN A 91 -2.67 -14.76 -1.93
CA GLN A 91 -4.05 -14.73 -2.42
C GLN A 91 -4.42 -16.08 -3.06
N ASN A 92 -5.55 -16.63 -2.65
CA ASN A 92 -6.21 -17.72 -3.34
C ASN A 92 -7.64 -17.29 -3.72
N ASN A 93 -8.01 -17.43 -5.00
CA ASN A 93 -9.31 -16.98 -5.51
C ASN A 93 -10.43 -18.03 -5.38
N SER A 94 -10.10 -19.29 -5.14
CA SER A 94 -11.05 -20.40 -5.04
C SER A 94 -10.52 -21.50 -4.12
N ILE A 95 -10.95 -21.46 -2.87
CA ILE A 95 -10.59 -22.46 -1.86
C ILE A 95 -11.35 -23.73 -2.18
N GLY A 96 -10.64 -24.80 -2.57
CA GLY A 96 -11.23 -26.11 -2.84
C GLY A 96 -12.27 -26.12 -3.97
N GLY A 97 -12.15 -25.23 -4.95
CA GLY A 97 -13.10 -25.12 -6.07
C GLY A 97 -14.41 -24.40 -5.73
N THR A 98 -14.50 -23.78 -4.55
CA THR A 98 -15.66 -22.98 -4.14
C THR A 98 -15.56 -21.54 -4.66
N PRO A 99 -16.65 -20.76 -4.70
CA PRO A 99 -16.60 -19.32 -5.01
C PRO A 99 -15.95 -18.47 -3.91
N VAL A 100 -15.38 -19.08 -2.88
CA VAL A 100 -14.74 -18.41 -1.75
C VAL A 100 -13.25 -18.27 -2.01
N GLY A 101 -12.75 -17.05 -1.95
CA GLY A 101 -11.33 -16.72 -1.98
C GLY A 101 -10.87 -16.07 -0.67
N ILE A 102 -9.56 -16.03 -0.48
CA ILE A 102 -8.87 -15.44 0.66
C ILE A 102 -7.67 -14.63 0.18
N LYS A 103 -7.42 -13.50 0.84
CA LYS A 103 -6.21 -12.71 0.68
C LYS A 103 -5.67 -12.30 2.04
N LEU A 104 -4.45 -12.72 2.34
CA LEU A 104 -3.82 -12.56 3.65
C LEU A 104 -2.48 -11.83 3.50
N GLY A 105 -2.27 -10.82 4.33
CA GLY A 105 -1.03 -10.05 4.42
C GLY A 105 -1.24 -8.57 4.15
N ARG A 106 -0.14 -7.85 3.92
CA ARG A 106 -0.13 -6.42 3.61
C ARG A 106 -0.63 -6.18 2.20
N GLN A 107 -1.73 -5.45 2.06
CA GLN A 107 -2.39 -5.26 0.78
C GLN A 107 -3.07 -3.89 0.68
N ALA A 108 -3.21 -3.39 -0.54
CA ALA A 108 -4.13 -2.29 -0.79
C ALA A 108 -5.59 -2.76 -0.69
N LEU A 109 -6.38 -2.06 0.12
CA LEU A 109 -7.84 -2.20 0.17
C LEU A 109 -8.47 -1.01 -0.56
N VAL A 110 -9.11 -1.26 -1.70
CA VAL A 110 -9.62 -0.20 -2.59
C VAL A 110 -11.09 -0.47 -2.90
N TYR A 111 -11.98 0.42 -2.43
CA TYR A 111 -13.42 0.28 -2.58
C TYR A 111 -14.12 1.62 -2.86
N GLY A 112 -15.25 1.55 -3.56
CA GLY A 112 -16.09 2.71 -3.85
C GLY A 112 -15.37 3.80 -4.66
N ASN A 113 -14.62 3.42 -5.69
CA ASN A 113 -13.79 4.34 -6.47
C ASN A 113 -12.83 5.17 -5.59
N GLN A 114 -12.22 4.53 -4.60
CA GLN A 114 -11.33 5.16 -3.61
C GLN A 114 -12.02 6.11 -2.62
N ARG A 115 -13.35 6.20 -2.61
CA ARG A 115 -14.11 7.06 -1.67
C ARG A 115 -14.43 6.38 -0.34
N LEU A 116 -14.53 5.05 -0.32
CA LEU A 116 -14.73 4.29 0.92
C LEU A 116 -13.37 3.90 1.52
N LEU A 117 -12.55 3.24 0.71
CA LEU A 117 -11.14 2.96 1.02
C LEU A 117 -10.32 3.17 -0.24
N GLY A 118 -9.22 3.89 -0.11
CA GLY A 118 -8.36 4.25 -1.22
C GLY A 118 -6.90 4.10 -0.83
N HIS A 119 -6.08 3.68 -1.80
CA HIS A 119 -4.66 3.47 -1.58
C HIS A 119 -3.80 4.74 -1.76
N LEU A 120 -4.42 5.88 -2.11
CA LEU A 120 -3.74 7.17 -2.36
C LEU A 120 -2.50 7.05 -3.26
N GLY A 121 -2.58 6.31 -4.37
CA GLY A 121 -1.43 6.06 -5.27
C GLY A 121 -0.77 7.29 -5.89
N TRP A 122 -1.45 8.43 -5.81
CA TRP A 122 -0.91 9.72 -6.22
C TRP A 122 0.18 10.21 -5.27
N GLN A 123 0.04 9.99 -3.96
CA GLN A 123 1.06 10.27 -2.96
C GLN A 123 2.25 9.31 -3.14
N ASP A 124 3.44 9.75 -2.77
CA ASP A 124 4.61 8.88 -2.76
C ASP A 124 4.48 7.81 -1.67
N ASN A 125 3.89 8.19 -0.51
CA ASN A 125 3.48 7.28 0.56
C ASN A 125 2.03 6.80 0.39
N ALA A 126 1.82 5.91 -0.57
CA ALA A 126 0.54 5.23 -0.74
C ALA A 126 0.18 4.34 0.45
N ARG A 127 -1.11 4.11 0.69
CA ARG A 127 -1.65 3.39 1.86
C ARG A 127 -1.86 1.91 1.57
N THR A 128 -1.43 1.07 2.51
CA THR A 128 -1.70 -0.37 2.55
C THR A 128 -1.99 -0.81 3.99
N HIS A 129 -2.64 -1.96 4.11
CA HIS A 129 -3.17 -2.48 5.38
C HIS A 129 -2.73 -3.93 5.56
N ASP A 130 -2.32 -4.28 6.78
CA ASP A 130 -2.12 -5.67 7.17
C ASP A 130 -3.49 -6.27 7.45
N ALA A 131 -3.99 -7.09 6.51
CA ALA A 131 -5.38 -7.51 6.51
C ALA A 131 -5.56 -8.99 6.18
N LEU A 132 -6.61 -9.57 6.76
CA LEU A 132 -7.24 -10.81 6.30
C LEU A 132 -8.53 -10.43 5.57
N LYS A 133 -8.65 -10.87 4.32
CA LYS A 133 -9.81 -10.60 3.45
C LYS A 133 -10.38 -11.90 2.91
N LEU A 134 -11.66 -12.12 3.11
CA LEU A 134 -12.48 -13.14 2.47
C LEU A 134 -13.22 -12.53 1.29
N MET A 135 -13.30 -13.27 0.20
CA MET A 135 -13.91 -12.85 -1.06
C MET A 135 -14.94 -13.91 -1.45
N LEU A 136 -16.16 -13.50 -1.75
CA LEU A 136 -17.19 -14.38 -2.29
C LEU A 136 -17.58 -13.89 -3.68
N ASN A 137 -17.34 -14.72 -4.69
CA ASN A 137 -17.58 -14.39 -6.09
C ASN A 137 -18.75 -15.21 -6.66
N LEU A 138 -19.93 -14.58 -6.75
CA LEU A 138 -21.17 -15.18 -7.27
C LEU A 138 -21.44 -14.73 -8.71
N GLY A 139 -20.38 -14.54 -9.50
CA GLY A 139 -20.46 -14.10 -10.89
C GLY A 139 -20.68 -12.59 -11.01
N LYS A 140 -21.94 -12.14 -10.98
CA LYS A 140 -22.29 -10.70 -11.09
C LYS A 140 -22.13 -9.96 -9.77
N VAL A 141 -22.16 -10.68 -8.65
CA VAL A 141 -22.07 -10.13 -7.30
C VAL A 141 -20.77 -10.58 -6.66
N LYS A 142 -20.03 -9.63 -6.10
CA LYS A 142 -18.82 -9.88 -5.31
C LYS A 142 -19.03 -9.29 -3.92
N VAL A 143 -18.78 -10.10 -2.90
CA VAL A 143 -18.88 -9.68 -1.50
C VAL A 143 -17.54 -9.90 -0.84
N ASP A 144 -16.98 -8.85 -0.27
CA ASP A 144 -15.70 -8.89 0.42
C ASP A 144 -15.92 -8.60 1.91
N LEU A 145 -15.34 -9.42 2.77
CA LEU A 145 -15.31 -9.23 4.22
C LEU A 145 -13.86 -9.20 4.66
N PHE A 146 -13.44 -8.20 5.42
CA PHE A 146 -12.05 -8.10 5.85
C PHE A 146 -11.93 -7.54 7.26
N THR A 147 -10.81 -7.87 7.90
CA THR A 147 -10.32 -7.21 9.11
C THR A 147 -8.90 -6.75 8.86
N SER A 148 -8.54 -5.58 9.36
CA SER A 148 -7.17 -5.05 9.28
C SER A 148 -6.67 -4.66 10.66
N LYS A 149 -5.36 -4.79 10.84
CA LYS A 149 -4.67 -4.22 11.99
C LYS A 149 -3.96 -2.96 11.52
N GLU A 150 -4.34 -1.83 12.08
CA GLU A 150 -3.53 -0.61 11.99
C GLU A 150 -2.58 -0.63 13.19
N LYS A 151 -1.27 -0.76 12.95
CA LYS A 151 -0.29 -0.59 14.02
C LYS A 151 -0.14 0.91 14.28
N GLU A 152 -0.76 1.40 15.34
CA GLU A 152 -0.43 2.69 15.97
C GLU A 152 0.50 2.42 17.15
N ASP A 153 1.81 2.24 16.93
CA ASP A 153 2.78 2.44 18.01
C ASP A 153 3.27 3.88 17.92
N GLY A 154 2.48 4.80 18.46
CA GLY A 154 3.00 6.05 18.99
C GLY A 154 3.54 5.75 20.39
N LEU A 155 4.85 5.59 20.53
CA LEU A 155 5.50 5.67 21.85
C LEU A 155 5.43 7.13 22.33
N VAL A 156 4.27 7.55 22.81
CA VAL A 156 4.16 8.73 23.68
C VAL A 156 3.92 8.17 25.08
N PRO A 157 4.90 8.27 26.00
CA PRO A 157 4.70 7.92 27.40
C PRO A 157 3.51 8.75 27.94
N SER A 158 2.60 8.10 28.64
CA SER A 158 1.37 8.68 29.21
C SER A 158 1.59 9.64 30.38
N ASP A 159 2.81 10.12 30.61
CA ASP A 159 3.26 10.51 31.95
C ASP A 159 3.55 12.02 32.09
N GLU A 160 3.06 12.89 31.20
CA GLU A 160 3.27 14.35 31.28
C GLU A 160 1.98 15.19 31.24
N PHE A 161 0.97 14.81 32.03
CA PHE A 161 -0.08 15.75 32.45
C PHE A 161 -0.37 15.60 33.94
N ASN A 162 0.45 16.26 34.77
CA ASN A 162 0.07 16.71 36.10
C ASN A 162 0.79 18.01 36.45
#